data_AF-A0A939R826-F1
#
_entry.id   AF-A0A939R826-F1
#
_cell.length_a   1.000
_cell.length_b   1.000
_cell.length_c   1.000
_cell.angle_alpha   90.00
_cell.angle_beta   90.00
_cell.angle_gamma   90.00
#
_symmetry.space_group_name_H-M   'P 1'
#
loop_
_entity.id
_entity.type
_entity.pdbx_description
1 polymer ?
#
loop_
_entity_poly.entity_id
_entity_poly.type
_entity_poly.pdbx_seq_one_letter_code
_entity_poly.pdbx_strand_id
1 'polypeptide(L)'
;MARIAKTPVIILLVPMLVPMVPGGDLYRMMINLVMDDSMQVRFYGYKLVMEVGAIAFGIIVISTAMQLILKMHAHIKETGKASRG
;
A
#
# COMPACT_ATOMS: atom_id res chain seq x y z
N MET A 1 26.40 4.96 15.40
CA MET A 1 25.26 4.93 14.46
C MET A 1 23.88 4.87 15.13
N ALA A 2 23.74 4.35 16.37
CA ALA A 2 22.45 4.25 17.10
C ALA A 2 21.92 5.55 17.76
N ARG A 3 22.45 6.73 17.40
CA ARG A 3 22.07 8.04 17.98
C ARG A 3 21.66 9.09 16.95
N ILE A 4 21.60 8.73 15.67
CA ILE A 4 21.48 9.71 14.58
C ILE A 4 20.01 9.97 14.20
N ALA A 5 19.10 9.02 14.40
CA ALA A 5 17.66 9.22 14.17
C ALA A 5 16.90 9.26 15.51
N LYS A 6 17.01 10.39 16.22
CA LYS A 6 16.10 10.76 17.33
C LYS A 6 14.74 11.26 16.82
N THR A 7 14.41 11.00 15.56
CA THR A 7 13.11 11.32 14.98
C THR A 7 12.10 10.28 15.49
N PRO A 8 11.04 10.68 16.21
CA PRO A 8 10.03 9.74 16.65
C PRO A 8 9.48 8.98 15.45
N VAL A 9 9.32 7.67 15.61
CA VAL A 9 8.80 6.74 14.58
C VAL A 9 7.50 7.27 13.94
N ILE A 10 6.72 8.07 14.67
CA ILE A 10 5.56 8.83 14.17
C ILE A 10 5.87 9.66 12.92
N ILE A 11 7.01 10.37 12.86
CA ILE A 11 7.34 11.28 11.73
C ILE A 11 7.74 10.48 10.48
N LEU A 12 8.21 9.25 10.66
CA LEU A 12 8.50 8.32 9.55
C LEU A 12 7.24 7.57 9.11
N LEU A 13 6.36 7.22 10.04
CA LEU A 13 5.10 6.52 9.76
C LEU A 13 4.07 7.43 9.06
N VAL A 14 3.93 8.69 9.48
CA VAL A 14 2.92 9.62 8.92
C VAL A 14 3.03 9.76 7.39
N PRO A 15 4.16 10.11 6.78
CA PRO A 15 4.27 10.22 5.32
C PRO A 15 4.18 8.88 4.60
N MET A 16 4.35 7.75 5.31
CA MET A 16 4.14 6.41 4.77
C MET A 16 2.65 6.03 4.80
N LEU A 17 1.91 6.49 5.81
CA LEU A 17 0.47 6.28 5.99
C LEU A 17 -0.38 7.20 5.12
N VAL A 18 0.06 8.46 4.91
CA VAL A 18 -0.64 9.48 4.10
C VAL A 18 -0.93 9.05 2.65
N PRO A 19 0.00 8.40 1.92
CA PRO A 19 -0.30 7.86 0.59
C PRO A 19 -0.97 6.47 0.67
N MET A 20 -0.77 5.71 1.75
CA MET A 20 -1.31 4.34 1.84
C MET A 20 -2.83 4.32 2.00
N VAL A 21 -3.39 5.34 2.66
CA VAL A 21 -4.82 5.57 2.75
C VAL A 21 -5.01 7.02 2.31
N PRO A 22 -5.77 7.32 1.24
CA PRO A 22 -6.00 8.70 0.81
C PRO A 22 -6.78 9.46 1.88
N GLY A 23 -6.04 9.96 2.87
CA GLY A 23 -6.59 10.48 4.12
C GLY A 23 -7.27 11.83 3.95
N GLY A 24 -6.83 12.62 2.96
CA GLY A 24 -7.44 13.90 2.62
C GLY A 24 -8.85 13.72 2.04
N ASP A 25 -9.02 12.79 1.10
CA ASP A 25 -10.32 12.48 0.51
C ASP A 25 -11.24 11.75 1.49
N LEU A 26 -10.68 10.87 2.34
CA LEU A 26 -11.42 10.24 3.43
C LEU A 26 -11.95 11.28 4.43
N TYR A 27 -11.10 12.22 4.84
CA TYR A 27 -11.48 13.28 5.76
C TYR A 27 -12.57 14.17 5.16
N ARG A 28 -12.44 14.55 3.88
CA ARG A 28 -13.44 15.33 3.15
C ARG A 28 -14.76 14.56 2.99
N MET A 29 -14.71 13.26 2.76
CA MET A 29 -15.91 12.43 2.72
C MET A 29 -16.61 12.41 4.09
N MET A 30 -15.85 12.19 5.17
CA MET A 30 -16.42 12.10 6.53
C MET A 30 -17.02 13.42 7.00
N ILE A 31 -16.37 14.56 6.75
CA ILE A 31 -16.93 15.86 7.12
C ILE A 31 -18.23 16.14 6.34
N ASN A 32 -18.28 15.83 5.05
CA ASN A 32 -19.48 16.01 4.24
C ASN A 32 -20.59 15.02 4.62
N LEU A 33 -20.22 13.84 5.12
CA LEU A 33 -21.15 12.84 5.64
C LEU A 33 -21.81 13.29 6.94
N VAL A 34 -21.07 13.99 7.79
CA VAL A 34 -21.60 14.61 9.01
C VAL A 34 -22.42 15.88 8.70
N MET A 35 -22.04 16.64 7.67
CA MET A 35 -22.76 17.84 7.23
C MET A 35 -24.01 17.55 6.36
N ASP A 36 -24.35 16.28 6.15
CA ASP A 36 -25.46 15.80 5.29
C ASP A 36 -25.39 16.29 3.83
N ASP A 37 -24.21 16.72 3.37
CA ASP A 37 -23.95 17.06 1.96
C ASP A 37 -23.68 15.77 1.17
N SER A 38 -24.77 15.05 0.93
CA SER A 38 -24.78 13.74 0.26
C SER A 38 -24.26 13.78 -1.18
N MET A 39 -24.21 14.95 -1.84
CA MET A 39 -23.62 15.11 -3.16
C MET A 39 -22.10 15.02 -3.11
N GLN A 40 -21.50 15.75 -2.17
CA GLN A 40 -20.05 15.74 -2.00
C GLN A 40 -19.55 14.42 -1.43
N VAL A 41 -20.31 13.77 -0.53
CA VAL A 41 -19.96 12.43 0.01
C VAL A 41 -19.76 11.41 -1.11
N ARG A 42 -20.65 11.36 -2.09
CA ARG A 42 -20.55 10.41 -3.21
C ARG A 42 -19.36 10.72 -4.10
N PHE A 43 -19.10 11.99 -4.36
CA PHE A 43 -17.98 12.43 -5.19
C PHE A 43 -16.62 12.07 -4.56
N TYR A 44 -16.42 12.44 -3.29
CA TYR A 44 -15.18 12.11 -2.57
C TYR A 44 -15.06 10.62 -2.26
N GLY A 45 -16.17 9.92 -2.01
CA GLY A 45 -16.17 8.47 -1.80
C GLY A 45 -15.75 7.69 -3.04
N TYR A 46 -16.23 8.10 -4.23
CA TYR A 46 -15.83 7.44 -5.49
C TYR A 46 -14.36 7.70 -5.84
N LYS A 47 -13.89 8.94 -5.66
CA LYS A 47 -12.46 9.27 -5.79
C LYS A 47 -11.59 8.43 -4.86
N LEU A 48 -11.98 8.36 -3.59
CA LEU A 48 -11.27 7.57 -2.59
C LEU A 48 -11.15 6.10 -3.03
N VAL A 49 -12.26 5.46 -3.39
CA VAL A 49 -12.25 4.05 -3.83
C VAL A 49 -11.36 3.84 -5.06
N MET A 50 -11.36 4.76 -6.03
CA MET A 50 -10.45 4.69 -7.17
C MET A 50 -8.98 4.80 -6.77
N GLU A 51 -8.64 5.77 -5.91
CA GLU A 51 -7.26 5.97 -5.47
C GLU A 51 -6.74 4.77 -4.67
N VAL A 52 -7.48 4.32 -3.64
CA VAL A 52 -7.05 3.15 -2.85
C VAL A 52 -7.07 1.88 -3.71
N GLY A 53 -8.04 1.77 -4.62
CA GLY A 53 -8.15 0.65 -5.55
C GLY A 53 -6.95 0.54 -6.48
N ALA A 54 -6.48 1.66 -7.04
CA ALA A 54 -5.29 1.69 -7.88
C ALA A 54 -4.02 1.28 -7.11
N ILE A 55 -3.87 1.77 -5.88
CA ILE A 55 -2.74 1.43 -5.01
C ILE A 55 -2.78 -0.07 -4.65
N ALA A 56 -3.93 -0.55 -4.18
CA ALA A 56 -4.12 -1.95 -3.81
C ALA A 56 -3.84 -2.88 -5.01
N PHE A 57 -4.33 -2.51 -6.18
CA PHE A 57 -4.08 -3.25 -7.42
C PHE A 57 -2.58 -3.31 -7.75
N GLY A 58 -1.87 -2.18 -7.68
CA GLY A 58 -0.43 -2.13 -7.90
C GLY A 58 0.36 -3.04 -6.95
N ILE A 59 0.00 -3.02 -5.66
CA ILE A 59 0.62 -3.87 -4.63
C ILE A 59 0.36 -5.36 -4.90
N ILE A 60 -0.87 -5.72 -5.28
CA ILE A 60 -1.23 -7.11 -5.59
C ILE A 60 -0.45 -7.61 -6.82
N VAL A 61 -0.38 -6.79 -7.88
CA VAL A 61 0.34 -7.15 -9.12
C VAL A 61 1.83 -7.34 -8.84
N ILE A 62 2.49 -6.40 -8.16
CA ILE A 62 3.93 -6.51 -7.88
C ILE A 62 4.23 -7.67 -6.92
N SER A 63 3.39 -7.88 -5.91
CA SER A 63 3.53 -8.99 -4.97
C SER A 63 3.43 -10.33 -5.70
N THR A 64 2.44 -10.48 -6.58
CA THR A 64 2.25 -11.69 -7.38
C THR A 64 3.42 -11.93 -8.33
N ALA A 65 3.87 -10.89 -9.04
CA ALA A 65 5.02 -10.98 -9.94
C ALA A 65 6.31 -11.36 -9.20
N MET A 66 6.57 -10.74 -8.05
CA MET A 66 7.75 -11.08 -7.24
C MET A 66 7.68 -12.50 -6.69
N GLN A 67 6.52 -12.94 -6.21
CA GLN A 67 6.34 -14.32 -5.77
C GLN A 67 6.59 -15.33 -6.89
N LEU A 68 6.14 -15.02 -8.12
CA LEU A 68 6.39 -15.87 -9.29
C LEU A 68 7.88 -15.94 -9.63
N ILE A 69 8.57 -14.80 -9.70
CA ILE A 69 10.01 -14.74 -10.00
C ILE A 69 10.82 -15.48 -8.92
N LEU A 70 10.52 -15.25 -7.65
CA LEU A 70 11.19 -15.90 -6.52
C LEU A 70 10.97 -17.41 -6.53
N LYS A 71 9.74 -17.87 -6.79
CA LYS A 71 9.44 -19.30 -6.94
C LYS A 71 10.20 -19.91 -8.11
N MET A 72 10.26 -19.23 -9.25
CA MET A 72 10.97 -19.72 -10.44
C MET A 72 12.48 -19.83 -10.19
N HIS A 73 13.09 -18.83 -9.53
CA HIS A 73 14.50 -18.89 -9.12
C HIS A 73 14.77 -19.95 -8.04
N ALA A 74 13.85 -20.15 -7.09
CA ALA A 74 13.98 -21.19 -6.06
C ALA A 74 13.93 -22.60 -6.68
N HIS A 75 13.01 -22.84 -7.61
CA HIS A 75 12.89 -24.14 -8.30
C HIS A 75 14.13 -24.49 -9.13
N ILE A 76 14.78 -23.51 -9.76
CA ILE A 76 16.03 -23.72 -10.50
C ILE A 76 17.20 -24.04 -9.54
N LYS A 77 17.18 -23.52 -8.31
CA LYS A 77 18.21 -23.77 -7.30
C LYS A 77 18.06 -25.15 -6.65
N GLU A 78 16.84 -25.70 -6.59
CA GLU A 78 16.58 -27.05 -6.06
C GLU A 78 17.03 -28.17 -7.01
N THR A 79 16.83 -28.02 -8.33
CA THR A 79 17.35 -28.99 -9.33
C THR A 79 18.87 -28.99 -9.44
N GLY A 80 19.55 -27.88 -9.12
CA GLY A 80 21.03 -27.82 -9.07
C GLY A 80 21.67 -28.50 -7.84
N LYS A 81 20.90 -28.74 -6.76
CA LYS A 81 21.40 -29.45 -5.56
C LYS A 81 21.26 -30.97 -5.66
N ALA A 82 20.28 -31.47 -6.41
CA ALA A 82 20.03 -32.91 -6.58
C ALA A 82 21.11 -33.62 -7.45
N SER A 83 21.89 -32.89 -8.24
CA SER A 83 22.95 -33.46 -9.11
C SER A 83 24.34 -33.51 -8.45
N ARG A 84 24.49 -33.09 -7.19
CA ARG A 84 25.76 -33.07 -6.44
C ARG A 84 25.75 -33.95 -5.18
N GLY A 85 24.69 -34.74 -4.97
CA GLY A 85 24.59 -35.74 -3.91
C GLY A 85 25.00 -37.12 -4.40
#